data_AF-A0A957ASZ2-F1
#
_entry.id   AF-A0A957ASZ2-F1
#
_cell.length_a   1.000
_cell.length_b   1.000
_cell.length_c   1.000
_cell.angle_alpha   90.00
_cell.angle_beta   90.00
_cell.angle_gamma   90.00
#
_symmetry.space_group_name_H-M   'P 1'
#
loop_
_entity.id
_entity.type
_entity.pdbx_description
1 polymer ?
#
loop_
_entity_poly.entity_id
_entity_poly.type
_entity_poly.pdbx_seq_one_letter_code
_entity_poly.pdbx_strand_id
1 'polypeptide(L)'
;IPNPEAYQVIYNSDGMIRFTADCNNGGMTYELSQGGMAGGMLAQPGPVTLAECGPDSYDQGFINALLAAQTYRVRAGGNTME
;
A
#
# COMPACT_ATOMS: atom_id res chain seq x y z
N ILE A 1 -14.71 3.20 1.80
CA ILE A 1 -14.00 4.48 1.60
C ILE A 1 -14.81 5.30 0.61
N PRO A 2 -15.39 6.44 1.04
CA PRO A 2 -15.96 7.40 0.09
C PRO A 2 -14.80 7.93 -0.77
N ASN A 3 -14.88 7.80 -2.09
CA ASN A 3 -13.80 8.10 -3.04
C ASN A 3 -12.57 7.15 -3.00
N PRO A 4 -12.70 5.91 -3.50
CA PRO A 4 -11.58 4.99 -3.60
C PRO A 4 -10.44 5.47 -4.52
N GLU A 5 -10.70 6.38 -5.46
CA GLU A 5 -9.66 6.91 -6.36
C GLU A 5 -8.61 7.76 -5.63
N ALA A 6 -8.93 8.28 -4.45
CA ALA A 6 -8.00 9.00 -3.58
C ALA A 6 -7.09 8.05 -2.77
N TYR A 7 -7.29 6.73 -2.87
CA TYR A 7 -6.55 5.72 -2.13
C TYR A 7 -6.02 4.65 -3.10
N GLN A 8 -4.78 4.81 -3.53
CA GLN A 8 -4.16 3.94 -4.53
C GLN A 8 -2.84 3.39 -4.02
N VAL A 9 -2.53 2.16 -4.42
CA VAL A 9 -1.26 1.49 -4.10
C VAL A 9 -0.71 0.82 -5.35
N ILE A 10 0.58 1.02 -5.59
CA ILE A 10 1.33 0.43 -6.70
C ILE A 10 2.56 -0.26 -6.10
N TYR A 11 2.65 -1.56 -6.31
CA TYR A 11 3.79 -2.38 -5.95
C TYR A 11 4.71 -2.50 -7.17
N ASN A 12 5.89 -1.91 -7.08
CA ASN A 12 6.84 -1.85 -8.18
C ASN A 12 7.83 -3.01 -8.11
N SER A 13 8.32 -3.46 -9.27
CA SER A 13 9.30 -4.57 -9.36
C SER A 13 10.68 -4.26 -8.76
N ASP A 14 10.94 -3.00 -8.38
CA ASP A 14 12.16 -2.55 -7.71
C ASP A 14 12.11 -2.71 -6.18
N GLY A 15 11.05 -3.31 -5.63
CA GLY A 15 10.87 -3.49 -4.19
C GLY A 15 10.26 -2.27 -3.49
N MET A 16 9.70 -1.32 -4.25
CA MET A 16 9.03 -0.13 -3.71
C MET A 16 7.51 -0.20 -3.84
N ILE A 17 6.80 0.11 -2.76
CA ILE A 17 5.40 0.51 -2.78
C ILE A 17 5.35 2.01 -2.99
N ARG A 18 4.53 2.47 -3.95
CA ARG A 18 4.09 3.86 -4.08
C ARG A 18 2.61 3.94 -3.75
N PHE A 19 2.21 4.92 -2.96
CA PHE A 19 0.81 5.05 -2.59
C PHE A 19 0.35 6.50 -2.51
N THR A 20 -0.94 6.67 -2.73
CA THR A 20 -1.70 7.88 -2.43
C THR A 20 -2.71 7.51 -1.34
N ALA A 21 -2.70 8.27 -0.26
CA ALA A 21 -3.54 8.11 0.91
C ALA A 21 -4.29 9.44 1.12
N ASP A 22 -5.43 9.56 0.45
CA ASP A 22 -6.17 10.81 0.32
C ASP A 22 -5.32 11.92 -0.34
N CYS A 23 -5.02 12.97 0.42
CA CYS A 23 -4.19 14.09 -0.02
C CYS A 23 -2.68 13.80 0.14
N ASN A 24 -2.31 12.73 0.84
CA ASN A 24 -0.93 12.38 1.12
C ASN A 24 -0.36 11.40 0.09
N ASN A 25 0.91 11.60 -0.29
CA ASN A 25 1.64 10.69 -1.16
C ASN A 25 2.87 10.15 -0.44
N GLY A 26 3.18 8.87 -0.63
CA GLY A 26 4.30 8.26 0.04
C GLY A 26 4.86 7.05 -0.68
N GLY A 27 5.92 6.52 -0.09
CA GLY A 27 6.52 5.28 -0.53
C GLY A 27 7.11 4.47 0.61
N MET A 28 7.13 3.15 0.44
CA MET A 28 7.67 2.18 1.38
C MET A 28 8.51 1.15 0.63
N THR A 29 9.50 0.56 1.27
CA THR A 29 10.12 -0.66 0.74
C THR A 29 9.28 -1.87 1.16
N TYR A 30 9.36 -2.94 0.38
CA TYR A 30 8.77 -4.22 0.78
C TYR A 30 9.64 -5.41 0.38
N GLU A 31 9.55 -6.46 1.18
CA GLU A 31 10.17 -7.76 0.89
C GLU A 31 9.10 -8.82 0.75
N LEU A 32 9.30 -9.75 -0.18
CA LEU A 32 8.44 -10.92 -0.35
C LEU A 32 9.12 -12.16 0.20
N SER A 33 8.37 -12.97 0.93
CA SER A 33 8.78 -14.31 1.36
C SER A 33 7.77 -15.33 0.83
N GLN A 34 8.24 -16.54 0.50
CA GLN A 34 7.39 -17.60 -0.06
C GLN A 34 6.64 -17.12 -1.33
N GLY A 35 7.36 -17.02 -2.46
CA GLY A 35 6.84 -16.44 -3.70
C GLY A 35 5.76 -17.26 -4.41
N GLY A 36 5.08 -16.62 -5.38
CA GLY A 36 4.09 -17.25 -6.26
C GLY A 36 2.87 -16.36 -6.44
N MET A 37 1.70 -16.98 -6.60
CA MET A 37 0.41 -16.26 -6.63
C MET A 37 -0.08 -15.86 -5.24
N ALA A 38 0.58 -16.33 -4.17
CA ALA A 38 0.35 -15.90 -2.80
C ALA A 38 1.61 -16.14 -1.98
N GLY A 39 1.83 -15.32 -0.95
CA GLY A 39 3.03 -15.40 -0.12
C GLY A 39 3.02 -14.44 1.05
N GLY A 40 4.13 -14.39 1.77
CA GLY A 40 4.40 -13.38 2.79
C GLY A 40 4.92 -12.08 2.18
N MET A 41 4.56 -10.97 2.81
CA MET A 41 5.04 -9.63 2.48
C MET A 41 5.37 -8.89 3.77
N LEU A 42 6.43 -8.10 3.76
CA LEU A 42 6.77 -7.21 4.86
C LEU A 42 7.09 -5.83 4.30
N ALA A 43 6.24 -4.85 4.58
CA ALA A 43 6.49 -3.46 4.26
C ALA A 43 7.29 -2.78 5.38
N GLN A 44 8.20 -1.87 5.03
CA GLN A 44 8.90 -1.04 6.00
C GLN A 44 8.43 0.43 5.91
N PRO A 45 8.33 1.14 7.03
CA PRO A 45 8.00 2.57 7.02
C PRO A 45 8.92 3.36 6.09
N GLY A 46 8.32 4.26 5.33
CA GLY A 46 9.04 5.16 4.44
C GLY A 46 8.43 6.56 4.46
N PRO A 47 8.97 7.50 3.67
CA PRO A 47 8.53 8.88 3.68
C PRO A 47 7.11 9.02 3.14
N VAL A 48 6.35 9.92 3.77
CA VAL A 48 5.01 10.35 3.35
C VAL A 48 4.93 11.87 3.51
N THR A 49 4.17 12.53 2.63
CA THR A 49 3.82 13.94 2.84
C THR A 49 3.01 14.11 4.13
N LEU A 50 3.06 15.29 4.73
CA LEU A 50 2.40 15.61 6.00
C LEU A 50 1.31 16.66 5.81
N ALA A 51 0.40 16.43 4.85
CA ALA A 51 -0.75 17.29 4.64
C ALA A 51 -1.91 16.87 5.55
N GLU A 52 -2.69 17.85 6.01
CA GLU A 52 -3.92 17.65 6.77
C GLU A 52 -5.07 17.34 5.79
N CYS A 53 -5.46 16.07 5.68
CA CYS A 53 -6.49 15.63 4.71
C CYS A 53 -7.93 15.81 5.21
N GLY A 54 -8.11 16.37 6.42
CA GLY A 54 -9.42 16.62 7.02
C GLY A 54 -9.94 15.45 7.86
N PRO A 55 -11.01 15.68 8.64
CA PRO A 55 -11.46 14.75 9.69
C PRO A 55 -12.08 13.45 9.17
N ASP A 56 -12.54 13.42 7.92
CA ASP A 56 -13.14 12.23 7.30
C ASP A 56 -12.11 11.38 6.54
N SER A 57 -10.84 11.81 6.52
CA SER A 57 -9.74 11.09 5.88
C SER A 57 -9.44 9.76 6.57
N TYR A 58 -9.12 8.75 5.77
CA TYR A 58 -8.61 7.46 6.20
C TYR A 58 -7.11 7.31 5.96
N ASP A 59 -6.38 8.39 5.67
CA ASP A 59 -4.95 8.38 5.32
C ASP A 59 -4.09 7.56 6.29
N GLN A 60 -4.18 7.84 7.60
CA GLN A 60 -3.41 7.10 8.60
C GLN A 60 -3.82 5.63 8.68
N GLY A 61 -5.12 5.34 8.60
CA GLY A 61 -5.64 3.98 8.62
C GLY A 61 -5.17 3.16 7.41
N PHE A 62 -5.14 3.78 6.24
CA PHE A 62 -4.67 3.18 4.99
C PHE A 62 -3.16 2.88 5.06
N ILE A 63 -2.36 3.85 5.50
CA ILE A 63 -0.90 3.68 5.68
C ILE A 63 -0.61 2.56 6.69
N ASN A 64 -1.33 2.53 7.82
CA ASN A 64 -1.17 1.49 8.83
C ASN A 64 -1.56 0.10 8.30
N ALA A 65 -2.59 0.01 7.45
CA ALA A 65 -2.97 -1.24 6.82
C ALA A 65 -1.87 -1.76 5.88
N LEU A 66 -1.21 -0.87 5.12
CA LEU A 66 -0.06 -1.25 4.28
C LEU A 66 1.11 -1.77 5.12
N LEU A 67 1.41 -1.13 6.25
CA LEU A 67 2.47 -1.58 7.17
C LEU A 67 2.14 -2.88 7.89
N ALA A 68 0.86 -3.11 8.20
CA ALA A 68 0.39 -4.31 8.88
C ALA A 68 0.20 -5.52 7.94
N ALA A 69 0.26 -5.31 6.62
CA ALA A 69 0.11 -6.38 5.64
C ALA A 69 1.27 -7.37 5.77
N GLN A 70 0.94 -8.63 6.07
CA GLN A 70 1.92 -9.72 6.24
C GLN A 70 1.89 -10.73 5.09
N THR A 71 0.85 -10.70 4.27
CA THR A 71 0.63 -11.64 3.17
C THR A 71 0.08 -10.92 1.96
N TYR A 72 0.28 -11.49 0.78
CA TYR A 72 -0.33 -11.04 -0.46
C TYR A 72 -0.95 -12.21 -1.22
N ARG A 73 -1.94 -11.90 -2.04
CA ARG A 73 -2.45 -12.80 -3.08
C ARG A 73 -2.62 -12.04 -4.40
N VAL A 74 -2.07 -12.59 -5.46
CA VAL A 74 -2.25 -12.12 -6.83
C VAL A 74 -3.55 -12.68 -7.39
N ARG A 75 -4.42 -11.82 -7.90
CA ARG A 75 -5.68 -12.25 -8.55
C ARG A 75 -5.42 -12.88 -9.91
N ALA A 76 -6.42 -13.65 -10.37
CA ALA A 76 -6.45 -14.15 -11.73
C ALA A 76 -6.29 -12.99 -12.73
N GLY A 77 -5.26 -13.04 -13.57
CA GLY A 77 -4.86 -11.94 -14.46
C GLY A 77 -3.51 -11.31 -14.12
N GLY A 78 -2.93 -11.59 -12.95
CA GLY A 78 -1.53 -11.27 -12.64
C GLY A 78 -1.22 -9.81 -12.28
N ASN A 79 -2.20 -8.90 -12.45
CA ASN A 79 -1.98 -7.45 -12.37
C ASN A 79 -2.62 -6.79 -11.14
N THR A 80 -3.22 -7.57 -10.23
CA THR A 80 -3.90 -7.04 -9.05
C THR A 80 -3.55 -7.89 -7.84
N MET A 81 -3.28 -7.24 -6.72
CA MET A 81 -2.94 -7.88 -5.45
C MET A 81 -3.93 -7.46 -4.36
N GLU A 82 -4.11 -8.35 -3.37
CA GLU A 82 -4.90 -8.13 -2.15
C GLU A 82 -4.23 -8.79 -0.93
#